data_AF-A0A947UGA3-F1
#
_entry.id   AF-A0A947UGA3-F1
#
_cell.length_a   1.000
_cell.length_b   1.000
_cell.length_c   1.000
_cell.angle_alpha   90.00
_cell.angle_beta   90.00
_cell.angle_gamma   90.00
#
_symmetry.space_group_name_H-M   'P 1'
#
loop_
_entity.id
_entity.type
_entity.pdbx_description
1 polymer ?
#
loop_
_entity_poly.entity_id
_entity_poly.type
_entity_poly.pdbx_seq_one_letter_code
_entity_poly.pdbx_strand_id
1 'polypeptide(L)'
;MARAGIYKSEVVKARNNLLAMGRYPSIDAIRSELGDTGSKGTIHRYLKEIEEEEGGSTGTQVAVSDAIQDLSARLAERLHQEADQRVTALTDKHKAEIAALNDAMTVLRSEVESFRGQAERQALDLSAEKTAHANTVAALQEERIARAQMAQRIQDMEGQLATEETHRLSLEEKHLHAREALEHFRSAAKEQREQDQRQSEQQIQFLQSELHTAKDTVNTKQQELIRSHEDNARLSSELAHARSELHRQQGEVRSLRSAKENLAVAEVKNQQLSEQLAQANARVADLDKENQANVGKLRETMATGQRLESELMAAKAVVVSHEKIFEKLTALQAPPAKSVNTKKNVDSQNSLFNSEE
;
A
#
# COMPACT_ATOMS: atom_id res chain seq x y z
N MET A 1 -151.94 -135.86 28.81
CA MET A 1 -151.92 -137.18 29.50
C MET A 1 -150.81 -137.14 30.55
N ALA A 2 -150.99 -137.94 31.60
CA ALA A 2 -150.43 -137.78 32.94
C ALA A 2 -148.90 -137.65 33.02
N ARG A 3 -148.49 -136.90 34.05
CA ARG A 3 -147.18 -136.34 34.34
C ARG A 3 -146.15 -137.43 34.67
N ALA A 4 -145.05 -137.50 33.90
CA ALA A 4 -143.81 -138.07 34.41
C ALA A 4 -143.19 -137.04 35.37
N GLY A 5 -143.16 -137.35 36.66
CA GLY A 5 -142.44 -136.54 37.64
C GLY A 5 -140.94 -136.64 37.37
N ILE A 6 -140.23 -135.50 37.48
CA ILE A 6 -138.77 -135.46 37.33
C ILE A 6 -138.11 -136.20 38.49
N TYR A 7 -137.10 -137.00 38.16
CA TYR A 7 -136.29 -137.70 39.16
C TYR A 7 -135.03 -136.90 39.54
N LYS A 8 -134.60 -137.01 40.79
CA LYS A 8 -133.36 -136.37 41.31
C LYS A 8 -132.14 -136.63 40.41
N SER A 9 -132.05 -137.83 39.82
CA SER A 9 -130.96 -138.23 38.91
C SER A 9 -130.92 -137.44 37.60
N GLU A 10 -132.07 -137.01 37.08
CA GLU A 10 -132.15 -136.19 35.86
C GLU A 10 -131.66 -134.77 36.13
N VAL A 11 -132.02 -134.21 37.30
CA VAL A 11 -131.52 -132.90 37.77
C VAL A 11 -130.00 -132.92 37.97
N VAL A 12 -129.43 -134.02 38.51
CA VAL A 12 -127.97 -134.20 38.63
C VAL A 12 -127.30 -134.23 37.26
N LYS A 13 -127.84 -135.00 36.30
CA LYS A 13 -127.27 -135.08 34.94
C LYS A 13 -127.30 -133.72 34.23
N ALA A 14 -128.41 -133.00 34.32
CA ALA A 14 -128.55 -131.67 33.73
C ALA A 14 -127.58 -130.66 34.37
N ARG A 15 -127.43 -130.67 35.71
CA ARG A 15 -126.45 -129.85 36.43
C ARG A 15 -125.01 -130.17 35.99
N ASN A 16 -124.65 -131.44 35.91
CA ASN A 16 -123.30 -131.87 35.54
C ASN A 16 -122.98 -131.54 34.08
N ASN A 17 -123.95 -131.65 33.18
CA ASN A 17 -123.79 -131.21 31.79
C ASN A 17 -123.58 -129.70 31.69
N LEU A 18 -124.32 -128.88 32.45
CA LEU A 18 -124.13 -127.43 32.49
C LEU A 18 -122.75 -127.04 33.03
N LEU A 19 -122.32 -127.70 34.10
CA LEU A 19 -120.98 -127.53 34.66
C LEU A 19 -119.88 -127.95 33.67
N ALA A 20 -120.05 -129.06 32.95
CA ALA A 20 -119.13 -129.50 31.90
C ALA A 20 -119.09 -128.53 30.72
N MET A 21 -120.20 -127.84 30.42
CA MET A 21 -120.28 -126.76 29.44
C MET A 21 -119.80 -125.40 29.97
N GLY A 22 -119.34 -125.32 31.22
CA GLY A 22 -118.86 -124.08 31.85
C GLY A 22 -119.95 -123.05 32.16
N ARG A 23 -121.22 -123.44 32.14
CA ARG A 23 -122.37 -122.55 32.39
C ARG A 23 -122.87 -122.73 33.83
N TYR A 24 -123.12 -121.62 34.53
CA TYR A 24 -123.57 -121.67 35.92
C TYR A 24 -124.94 -122.37 36.03
N PRO A 25 -125.08 -123.43 36.85
CA PRO A 25 -126.30 -124.23 36.96
C PRO A 25 -127.39 -123.46 37.74
N SER A 26 -128.05 -122.51 37.07
CA SER A 26 -129.25 -121.83 37.60
C SER A 26 -130.50 -122.69 37.36
N ILE A 27 -131.55 -122.50 38.18
CA ILE A 27 -132.81 -123.25 38.09
C ILE A 27 -133.38 -123.24 36.67
N ASP A 28 -133.29 -122.08 35.99
CA ASP A 28 -133.78 -121.91 34.62
C ASP A 28 -132.88 -122.59 33.58
N ALA A 29 -131.56 -122.59 33.78
CA ALA A 29 -130.63 -123.31 32.91
C ALA A 29 -130.84 -124.83 32.98
N ILE A 30 -131.02 -125.37 34.20
CA ILE A 30 -131.29 -126.80 34.41
C ILE A 30 -132.65 -127.19 33.82
N ARG A 31 -133.65 -126.31 33.97
CA ARG A 31 -134.96 -126.51 33.36
C ARG A 31 -134.92 -126.51 31.84
N SER A 32 -134.10 -125.65 31.23
CA SER A 32 -133.87 -125.64 29.79
C SER A 32 -133.21 -126.95 29.31
N GLU A 33 -132.23 -127.47 30.05
CA GLU A 33 -131.57 -128.76 29.72
C GLU A 33 -132.49 -129.97 29.93
N LEU A 34 -133.44 -129.87 30.86
CA LEU A 34 -134.51 -130.87 31.08
C LEU A 34 -135.69 -130.72 30.09
N GLY A 35 -135.56 -129.87 29.07
CA GLY A 35 -136.59 -129.69 28.05
C GLY A 35 -137.87 -129.01 28.55
N ASP A 36 -137.73 -128.00 29.42
CA ASP A 36 -138.82 -127.25 30.09
C ASP A 36 -139.77 -128.08 30.96
N THR A 37 -139.41 -129.34 31.20
CA THR A 37 -140.11 -130.22 32.11
C THR A 37 -139.70 -129.93 33.55
N GLY A 38 -140.61 -130.14 34.50
CA GLY A 38 -140.36 -129.93 35.93
C GLY A 38 -140.75 -128.55 36.44
N SER A 39 -141.34 -128.54 37.64
CA SER A 39 -141.66 -127.28 38.33
C SER A 39 -140.38 -126.69 38.94
N LYS A 40 -140.19 -125.36 38.85
CA LYS A 40 -139.04 -124.65 39.46
C LYS A 40 -138.82 -125.05 40.92
N GLY A 41 -139.90 -125.28 41.67
CA GLY A 41 -139.85 -125.69 43.07
C GLY A 41 -139.27 -127.10 43.28
N THR A 42 -139.59 -128.05 42.40
CA THR A 42 -139.03 -129.42 42.47
C THR A 42 -137.55 -129.43 42.08
N ILE A 43 -137.17 -128.68 41.05
CA ILE A 43 -135.76 -128.52 40.64
C ILE A 43 -134.96 -127.86 41.76
N HIS A 44 -135.48 -126.79 42.37
CA HIS A 44 -134.81 -126.13 43.50
C HIS A 44 -134.70 -127.05 44.71
N ARG A 45 -135.73 -127.86 45.01
CA ARG A 45 -135.65 -128.84 46.11
C ARG A 45 -134.55 -129.87 45.87
N TYR A 46 -134.49 -130.46 44.68
CA TYR A 46 -133.42 -131.39 44.33
C TYR A 46 -132.05 -130.73 44.24
N LEU A 47 -131.96 -129.49 43.73
CA LEU A 47 -130.70 -128.73 43.71
C LEU A 47 -130.18 -128.50 45.12
N LYS A 48 -131.08 -128.13 46.04
CA LYS A 48 -130.73 -127.92 47.44
C LYS A 48 -130.36 -129.23 48.15
N GLU A 49 -131.09 -130.31 47.90
CA GLU A 49 -130.72 -131.65 48.40
C GLU A 49 -129.35 -132.12 47.85
N ILE A 50 -128.97 -131.72 46.62
CA ILE A 50 -127.65 -132.02 46.02
C ILE A 50 -126.57 -131.11 46.60
N GLU A 51 -126.82 -129.82 46.76
CA GLU A 51 -125.88 -128.88 47.39
C GLU A 51 -125.62 -129.26 48.87
N GLU A 52 -126.63 -129.76 49.57
CA GLU A 52 -126.49 -130.29 50.95
C GLU A 52 -125.75 -131.65 50.98
N GLU A 53 -125.87 -132.51 49.95
CA GLU A 53 -125.11 -133.78 49.85
C GLU A 53 -123.66 -133.59 49.36
N GLU A 54 -123.36 -132.58 48.52
CA GLU A 54 -122.00 -132.28 48.05
C GLU A 54 -121.21 -131.33 48.98
N GLY A 55 -121.88 -130.66 49.92
CA GLY A 55 -121.27 -129.74 50.88
C GLY A 55 -120.49 -130.39 52.06
N GLY A 56 -120.20 -131.69 52.00
CA GLY A 56 -119.83 -132.48 53.17
C GLY A 56 -118.52 -133.29 53.11
N SER A 57 -117.45 -132.85 52.45
CA SER A 57 -116.15 -133.57 52.54
C SER A 57 -114.83 -132.78 52.41
N THR A 58 -114.83 -131.45 52.42
CA THR A 58 -113.62 -130.59 52.25
C THR A 58 -112.89 -130.24 53.57
N GLY A 59 -112.79 -131.18 54.50
CA GLY A 59 -112.24 -130.93 55.85
C GLY A 59 -110.73 -131.20 56.06
N THR A 60 -110.02 -131.79 55.08
CA THR A 60 -108.64 -132.27 55.34
C THR A 60 -107.61 -131.95 54.25
N GLN A 61 -108.02 -131.43 53.08
CA GLN A 61 -107.09 -130.98 52.02
C GLN A 61 -106.84 -129.46 51.98
N VAL A 62 -107.62 -128.65 52.71
CA VAL A 62 -107.50 -127.18 52.76
C VAL A 62 -106.23 -126.72 53.50
N ALA A 63 -105.78 -127.47 54.52
CA ALA A 63 -104.56 -127.13 55.27
C ALA A 63 -103.26 -127.24 54.44
N VAL A 64 -103.23 -128.06 53.38
CA VAL A 64 -102.05 -128.22 52.53
C VAL A 64 -102.01 -127.15 51.42
N SER A 65 -103.16 -126.76 50.88
CA SER A 65 -103.24 -125.71 49.85
C SER A 65 -102.99 -124.30 50.40
N ASP A 66 -103.49 -124.00 51.61
CA ASP A 66 -103.19 -122.74 52.30
C ASP A 66 -101.70 -122.63 52.66
N ALA A 67 -101.06 -123.74 53.05
CA ALA A 67 -99.63 -123.77 53.34
C ALA A 67 -98.76 -123.55 52.07
N ILE A 68 -99.17 -124.08 50.91
CA ILE A 68 -98.48 -123.85 49.63
C ILE A 68 -98.72 -122.41 49.14
N GLN A 69 -99.93 -121.86 49.31
CA GLN A 69 -100.21 -120.47 48.98
C GLN A 69 -99.43 -119.50 49.85
N ASP A 70 -99.36 -119.70 51.17
CA ASP A 70 -98.53 -118.87 52.07
C ASP A 70 -97.03 -118.97 51.72
N LEU A 71 -96.52 -120.15 51.38
CA LEU A 71 -95.14 -120.31 50.91
C LEU A 71 -94.90 -119.58 49.59
N SER A 72 -95.83 -119.66 48.64
CA SER A 72 -95.74 -118.94 47.36
C SER A 72 -95.84 -117.42 47.52
N ALA A 73 -96.65 -116.95 48.47
CA ALA A 73 -96.76 -115.53 48.83
C ALA A 73 -95.46 -115.04 49.49
N ARG A 74 -94.88 -115.81 50.41
CA ARG A 74 -93.55 -115.50 51.01
C ARG A 74 -92.43 -115.55 49.98
N LEU A 75 -92.47 -116.47 49.01
CA LEU A 75 -91.53 -116.52 47.89
C LEU A 75 -91.69 -115.31 46.96
N ALA A 76 -92.92 -114.91 46.64
CA ALA A 76 -93.20 -113.73 45.84
C ALA A 76 -92.76 -112.44 46.55
N GLU A 77 -93.02 -112.33 47.85
CA GLU A 77 -92.58 -111.24 48.71
C GLU A 77 -91.04 -111.18 48.78
N ARG A 78 -90.38 -112.33 48.99
CA ARG A 78 -88.92 -112.39 48.99
C ARG A 78 -88.32 -112.07 47.61
N LEU A 79 -88.96 -112.50 46.53
CA LEU A 79 -88.53 -112.16 45.16
C LEU A 79 -88.75 -110.68 44.85
N HIS A 80 -89.84 -110.07 45.33
CA HIS A 80 -90.05 -108.62 45.24
C HIS A 80 -88.99 -107.88 46.05
N GLN A 81 -88.72 -108.30 47.29
CA GLN A 81 -87.66 -107.71 48.12
C GLN A 81 -86.28 -107.85 47.47
N GLU A 82 -85.95 -109.01 46.89
CA GLU A 82 -84.69 -109.22 46.17
C GLU A 82 -84.62 -108.40 44.86
N ALA A 83 -85.73 -108.23 44.15
CA ALA A 83 -85.83 -107.38 42.97
C ALA A 83 -85.68 -105.90 43.34
N ASP A 84 -86.37 -105.43 44.38
CA ASP A 84 -86.28 -104.07 44.90
C ASP A 84 -84.88 -103.77 45.44
N GLN A 85 -84.23 -104.73 46.11
CA GLN A 85 -82.82 -104.62 46.52
C GLN A 85 -81.88 -104.50 45.30
N ARG A 86 -82.13 -105.24 44.21
CA ARG A 86 -81.35 -105.09 42.97
C ARG A 86 -81.62 -103.77 42.27
N VAL A 87 -82.87 -103.33 42.22
CA VAL A 87 -83.26 -102.04 41.62
C VAL A 87 -82.64 -100.90 42.41
N THR A 88 -82.78 -100.90 43.74
CA THR A 88 -82.14 -99.89 44.62
C THR A 88 -80.63 -99.88 44.44
N ALA A 89 -79.97 -101.04 44.50
CA ALA A 89 -78.52 -101.13 44.27
C ALA A 89 -78.09 -100.61 42.87
N LEU A 90 -78.85 -100.91 41.81
CA LEU A 90 -78.58 -100.38 40.48
C LEU A 90 -78.85 -98.87 40.39
N THR A 91 -79.92 -98.37 41.01
CA THR A 91 -80.22 -96.93 41.05
C THR A 91 -79.16 -96.16 41.84
N ASP A 92 -78.63 -96.72 42.92
CA ASP A 92 -77.59 -96.08 43.72
C ASP A 92 -76.23 -96.09 43.00
N LYS A 93 -75.90 -97.19 42.30
CA LYS A 93 -74.76 -97.21 41.37
C LYS A 93 -74.90 -96.15 40.27
N HIS A 94 -76.07 -96.07 39.65
CA HIS A 94 -76.31 -95.08 38.59
C HIS A 94 -76.27 -93.65 39.11
N LYS A 95 -76.83 -93.37 40.30
CA LYS A 95 -76.71 -92.07 40.96
C LYS A 95 -75.24 -91.74 41.27
N ALA A 96 -74.45 -92.70 41.73
CA ALA A 96 -73.03 -92.52 41.98
C ALA A 96 -72.25 -92.24 40.68
N GLU A 97 -72.57 -92.93 39.59
CA GLU A 97 -71.99 -92.67 38.26
C GLU A 97 -72.36 -91.29 37.73
N ILE A 98 -73.63 -90.88 37.85
CA ILE A 98 -74.08 -89.53 37.48
C ILE A 98 -73.36 -88.48 38.33
N ALA A 99 -73.20 -88.70 39.64
CA ALA A 99 -72.48 -87.80 40.52
C ALA A 99 -71.00 -87.66 40.10
N ALA A 100 -70.32 -88.78 39.86
CA ALA A 100 -68.92 -88.78 39.40
C ALA A 100 -68.75 -88.09 38.03
N LEU A 101 -69.69 -88.31 37.10
CA LEU A 101 -69.68 -87.63 35.81
C LEU A 101 -69.94 -86.13 35.95
N ASN A 102 -70.89 -85.73 36.81
CA ASN A 102 -71.14 -84.31 37.09
C ASN A 102 -69.92 -83.65 37.72
N ASP A 103 -69.27 -84.30 38.69
CA ASP A 103 -68.04 -83.79 39.31
C ASP A 103 -66.94 -83.62 38.26
N ALA A 104 -66.71 -84.63 37.41
CA ALA A 104 -65.75 -84.53 36.31
C ALA A 104 -66.10 -83.39 35.32
N MET A 105 -67.40 -83.20 35.01
CA MET A 105 -67.85 -82.08 34.18
C MET A 105 -67.62 -80.72 34.84
N THR A 106 -67.78 -80.59 36.15
CA THR A 106 -67.50 -79.33 36.86
C THR A 106 -66.01 -79.01 36.88
N VAL A 107 -65.14 -80.01 37.12
CA VAL A 107 -63.69 -79.86 37.07
C VAL A 107 -63.26 -79.42 35.67
N LEU A 108 -63.69 -80.13 34.63
CA LEU A 108 -63.34 -79.79 33.25
C LEU A 108 -63.84 -78.40 32.85
N ARG A 109 -65.05 -77.99 33.29
CA ARG A 109 -65.55 -76.63 33.07
C ARG A 109 -64.66 -75.58 33.74
N SER A 110 -64.23 -75.82 34.98
CA SER A 110 -63.34 -74.90 35.70
C SER A 110 -61.95 -74.79 35.06
N GLU A 111 -61.43 -75.90 34.52
CA GLU A 111 -60.17 -75.90 33.77
C GLU A 111 -60.29 -75.14 32.45
N VAL A 112 -61.38 -75.33 31.70
CA VAL A 112 -61.65 -74.58 30.46
C VAL A 112 -61.79 -73.08 30.75
N GLU A 113 -62.47 -72.70 31.83
CA GLU A 113 -62.56 -71.29 32.25
C GLU A 113 -61.19 -70.72 32.64
N SER A 114 -60.35 -71.49 33.36
CA SER A 114 -58.99 -71.10 33.71
C SER A 114 -58.11 -70.91 32.46
N PHE A 115 -58.11 -71.87 31.53
CA PHE A 115 -57.35 -71.76 30.28
C PHE A 115 -57.86 -70.62 29.40
N ARG A 116 -59.17 -70.40 29.35
CA ARG A 116 -59.75 -69.25 28.65
C ARG A 116 -59.28 -67.93 29.27
N GLY A 117 -59.31 -67.82 30.60
CA GLY A 117 -58.81 -66.63 31.30
C GLY A 117 -57.31 -66.40 31.08
N GLN A 118 -56.50 -67.46 31.01
CA GLN A 118 -55.08 -67.36 30.68
C GLN A 118 -54.85 -66.92 29.23
N ALA A 119 -55.61 -67.47 28.27
CA ALA A 119 -55.53 -67.09 26.87
C ALA A 119 -55.95 -65.63 26.64
N GLU A 120 -57.01 -65.17 27.33
CA GLU A 120 -57.45 -63.77 27.29
C GLU A 120 -56.38 -62.83 27.86
N ARG A 121 -55.74 -63.19 28.99
CA ARG A 121 -54.63 -62.41 29.56
C ARG A 121 -53.42 -62.35 28.63
N GLN A 122 -52.99 -63.48 28.08
CA GLN A 122 -51.88 -63.53 27.13
C GLN A 122 -52.17 -62.74 25.85
N ALA A 123 -53.41 -62.74 25.37
CA ALA A 123 -53.82 -61.93 24.22
C ALA A 123 -53.73 -60.43 24.53
N LEU A 124 -54.15 -60.02 25.74
CA LEU A 124 -54.01 -58.64 26.21
C LEU A 124 -52.54 -58.24 26.34
N ASP A 125 -51.71 -59.05 26.99
CA ASP A 125 -50.28 -58.79 27.17
C ASP A 125 -49.56 -58.69 25.81
N LEU A 126 -49.86 -59.59 24.87
CA LEU A 126 -49.31 -59.55 23.51
C LEU A 126 -49.76 -58.30 22.76
N SER A 127 -51.01 -57.85 22.94
CA SER A 127 -51.50 -56.62 22.33
C SER A 127 -50.81 -55.39 22.91
N ALA A 128 -50.63 -55.34 24.23
CA ALA A 128 -49.90 -54.28 24.92
C ALA A 128 -48.46 -54.21 24.42
N GLU A 129 -47.78 -55.35 24.32
CA GLU A 129 -46.39 -55.37 23.88
C GLU A 129 -46.22 -55.02 22.39
N LYS A 130 -47.18 -55.40 21.54
CA LYS A 130 -47.21 -54.92 20.15
C LYS A 130 -47.35 -53.41 20.06
N THR A 131 -48.20 -52.80 20.89
CA THR A 131 -48.36 -51.34 20.90
C THR A 131 -47.13 -50.64 21.48
N ALA A 132 -46.53 -51.17 22.55
CA ALA A 132 -45.28 -50.65 23.10
C ALA A 132 -44.15 -50.73 22.07
N HIS A 133 -44.01 -51.87 21.37
CA HIS A 133 -43.04 -52.03 20.30
C HIS A 133 -43.26 -51.02 19.17
N ALA A 134 -44.49 -50.87 18.67
CA ALA A 134 -44.80 -49.88 17.64
C ALA A 134 -44.42 -48.46 18.06
N ASN A 135 -44.70 -48.07 19.31
CA ASN A 135 -44.32 -46.77 19.87
C ASN A 135 -42.80 -46.60 19.96
N THR A 136 -42.07 -47.63 20.40
CA THR A 136 -40.59 -47.56 20.46
C THR A 136 -39.96 -47.44 19.07
N VAL A 137 -40.53 -48.12 18.06
CA VAL A 137 -40.07 -48.02 16.67
C VAL A 137 -40.35 -46.63 16.11
N ALA A 138 -41.52 -46.05 16.39
CA ALA A 138 -41.85 -44.68 16.00
C ALA A 138 -40.88 -43.67 16.64
N ALA A 139 -40.66 -43.76 17.96
CA ALA A 139 -39.72 -42.89 18.67
C ALA A 139 -38.29 -43.03 18.15
N LEU A 140 -37.83 -44.26 17.87
CA LEU A 140 -36.51 -44.49 17.29
C LEU A 140 -36.40 -43.87 15.89
N GLN A 141 -37.46 -43.91 15.09
CA GLN A 141 -37.47 -43.32 13.76
C GLN A 141 -37.41 -41.79 13.83
N GLU A 142 -38.15 -41.16 14.75
CA GLU A 142 -38.07 -39.71 15.00
C GLU A 142 -36.66 -39.30 15.43
N GLU A 143 -36.05 -40.02 16.37
CA GLU A 143 -34.67 -39.78 16.82
C GLU A 143 -33.65 -39.98 15.68
N ARG A 144 -33.84 -40.95 14.79
CA ARG A 144 -32.99 -41.14 13.61
C ARG A 144 -33.08 -39.96 12.65
N ILE A 145 -34.29 -39.44 12.41
CA ILE A 145 -34.51 -38.26 11.58
C ILE A 145 -33.85 -37.04 12.23
N ALA A 146 -34.05 -36.83 13.53
CA ALA A 146 -33.43 -35.73 14.27
C ALA A 146 -31.89 -35.80 14.20
N ARG A 147 -31.30 -36.98 14.40
CA ARG A 147 -29.85 -37.19 14.26
C ARG A 147 -29.35 -36.91 12.85
N ALA A 148 -30.08 -37.36 11.82
CA ALA A 148 -29.72 -37.08 10.43
C ALA A 148 -29.78 -35.56 10.12
N GLN A 149 -30.80 -34.86 10.62
CA GLN A 149 -30.90 -33.40 10.49
C GLN A 149 -29.76 -32.67 11.20
N MET A 150 -29.40 -33.10 12.42
CA MET A 150 -28.27 -32.52 13.14
C MET A 150 -26.93 -32.79 12.44
N ALA A 151 -26.72 -34.00 11.93
CA ALA A 151 -25.53 -34.34 11.15
C ALA A 151 -25.42 -33.49 9.87
N GLN A 152 -26.53 -33.30 9.14
CA GLN A 152 -26.57 -32.42 7.98
C GLN A 152 -26.22 -30.98 8.37
N ARG A 153 -26.79 -30.45 9.46
CA ARG A 153 -26.50 -29.09 9.93
C ARG A 153 -25.03 -28.92 10.33
N ILE A 154 -24.42 -29.94 10.93
CA ILE A 154 -22.97 -29.94 11.22
C ILE A 154 -22.18 -29.86 9.92
N GLN A 155 -22.49 -30.71 8.93
CA GLN A 155 -21.82 -30.69 7.63
C GLN A 155 -21.97 -29.35 6.91
N ASP A 156 -23.15 -28.75 6.95
CA ASP A 156 -23.41 -27.44 6.35
C ASP A 156 -22.58 -26.33 7.04
N MET A 157 -22.49 -26.36 8.38
CA MET A 157 -21.67 -25.41 9.15
C MET A 157 -20.16 -25.63 8.92
N GLU A 158 -19.70 -26.88 8.82
CA GLU A 158 -18.31 -27.19 8.46
C GLU A 158 -17.97 -26.70 7.06
N GLY A 159 -18.90 -26.85 6.11
CA GLY A 159 -18.77 -26.30 4.76
C GLY A 159 -18.67 -24.77 4.77
N GLN A 160 -19.53 -24.08 5.52
CA GLN A 160 -19.48 -22.62 5.69
C GLN A 160 -18.15 -22.19 6.33
N LEU A 161 -17.70 -22.89 7.37
CA LEU A 161 -16.43 -22.62 8.04
C LEU A 161 -15.25 -22.75 7.07
N ALA A 162 -15.21 -23.81 6.26
CA ALA A 162 -14.18 -24.00 5.24
C ALA A 162 -14.19 -22.86 4.19
N THR A 163 -15.37 -22.42 3.74
CA THR A 163 -15.44 -21.29 2.81
C THR A 163 -14.94 -19.99 3.45
N GLU A 164 -15.32 -19.71 4.69
CA GLU A 164 -14.84 -18.52 5.42
C GLU A 164 -13.33 -18.58 5.68
N GLU A 165 -12.77 -19.76 5.95
CA GLU A 165 -11.32 -19.95 6.07
C GLU A 165 -10.60 -19.62 4.76
N THR A 166 -11.12 -20.09 3.62
CA THR A 166 -10.53 -19.74 2.31
C THR A 166 -10.66 -18.25 2.00
N HIS A 167 -11.79 -17.61 2.36
CA HIS A 167 -11.97 -16.18 2.23
C HIS A 167 -11.01 -15.39 3.12
N ARG A 168 -10.80 -15.84 4.36
CA ARG A 168 -9.83 -15.25 5.30
C ARG A 168 -8.40 -15.34 4.76
N LEU A 169 -7.99 -16.50 4.26
CA LEU A 169 -6.67 -16.68 3.64
C LEU A 169 -6.49 -15.76 2.42
N SER A 170 -7.50 -15.69 1.54
CA SER A 170 -7.46 -14.78 0.39
C SER A 170 -7.37 -13.30 0.80
N LEU A 171 -8.02 -12.91 1.90
CA LEU A 171 -7.94 -11.56 2.44
C LEU A 171 -6.56 -11.27 3.05
N GLU A 172 -5.99 -12.24 3.79
CA GLU A 172 -4.64 -12.15 4.33
C GLU A 172 -3.58 -12.01 3.22
N GLU A 173 -3.70 -12.76 2.11
CA GLU A 173 -2.85 -12.61 0.92
C GLU A 173 -2.98 -11.21 0.29
N LYS A 174 -4.20 -10.69 0.11
CA LYS A 174 -4.42 -9.33 -0.38
C LYS A 174 -3.79 -8.28 0.55
N HIS A 175 -3.88 -8.47 1.86
CA HIS A 175 -3.24 -7.60 2.84
C HIS A 175 -1.72 -7.69 2.80
N LEU A 176 -1.16 -8.88 2.61
CA LEU A 176 0.28 -9.08 2.44
C LEU A 176 0.76 -8.33 1.19
N HIS A 177 0.12 -8.54 0.05
CA HIS A 177 0.48 -7.84 -1.19
C HIS A 177 0.32 -6.32 -1.10
N ALA A 178 -0.70 -5.82 -0.39
CA ALA A 178 -0.85 -4.39 -0.13
C ALA A 178 0.31 -3.84 0.73
N ARG A 179 0.79 -4.60 1.73
CA ARG A 179 1.95 -4.22 2.54
C ARG A 179 3.25 -4.23 1.72
N GLU A 180 3.49 -5.30 0.96
CA GLU A 180 4.64 -5.42 0.05
C GLU A 180 4.66 -4.27 -0.97
N ALA A 181 3.52 -3.97 -1.59
CA ALA A 181 3.39 -2.84 -2.50
C ALA A 181 3.73 -1.50 -1.81
N LEU A 182 3.24 -1.27 -0.58
CA LEU A 182 3.58 -0.07 0.19
C LEU A 182 5.07 -0.02 0.57
N GLU A 183 5.70 -1.15 0.86
CA GLU A 183 7.14 -1.23 1.09
C GLU A 183 7.94 -0.91 -0.17
N HIS A 184 7.50 -1.40 -1.33
CA HIS A 184 8.07 -1.03 -2.62
C HIS A 184 7.91 0.47 -2.91
N PHE A 185 6.73 1.06 -2.66
CA PHE A 185 6.55 2.50 -2.80
C PHE A 185 7.42 3.32 -1.84
N ARG A 186 7.56 2.89 -0.58
CA ARG A 186 8.40 3.57 0.41
C ARG A 186 9.88 3.48 0.05
N SER A 187 10.35 2.31 -0.39
CA SER A 187 11.73 2.11 -0.83
C SER A 187 12.04 2.90 -2.09
N ALA A 188 11.16 2.87 -3.10
CA ALA A 188 11.31 3.68 -4.31
C ALA A 188 11.32 5.19 -4.00
N ALA A 189 10.43 5.66 -3.13
CA ALA A 189 10.42 7.07 -2.71
C ALA A 189 11.70 7.46 -1.94
N LYS A 190 12.25 6.54 -1.13
CA LYS A 190 13.54 6.74 -0.46
C LYS A 190 14.68 6.81 -1.48
N GLU A 191 14.75 5.87 -2.41
CA GLU A 191 15.78 5.82 -3.45
C GLU A 191 15.74 7.06 -4.35
N GLN A 192 14.54 7.54 -4.70
CA GLN A 192 14.36 8.79 -5.45
C GLN A 192 14.93 9.99 -4.69
N ARG A 193 14.61 10.14 -3.40
CA ARG A 193 15.18 11.22 -2.58
C ARG A 193 16.69 11.13 -2.44
N GLU A 194 17.23 9.93 -2.29
CA GLU A 194 18.68 9.71 -2.25
C GLU A 194 19.35 10.03 -3.59
N GLN A 195 18.69 9.74 -4.71
CA GLN A 195 19.16 10.11 -6.03
C GLN A 195 19.17 11.64 -6.22
N ASP A 196 18.08 12.32 -5.87
CA ASP A 196 17.98 13.78 -5.94
C ASP A 196 19.03 14.44 -5.02
N GLN A 197 19.23 13.89 -3.83
CA GLN A 197 20.28 14.34 -2.92
C GLN A 197 21.67 14.19 -3.55
N ARG A 198 22.00 13.01 -4.10
CA ARG A 198 23.29 12.78 -4.79
C ARG A 198 23.49 13.75 -5.96
N GLN A 199 22.45 14.04 -6.73
CA GLN A 199 22.53 15.02 -7.82
C GLN A 199 22.79 16.43 -7.30
N SER A 200 22.08 16.84 -6.24
CA SER A 200 22.29 18.15 -5.61
C SER A 200 23.70 18.30 -5.02
N GLU A 201 24.23 17.25 -4.39
CA GLU A 201 25.60 17.22 -3.85
C GLU A 201 26.64 17.34 -4.98
N GLN A 202 26.44 16.65 -6.10
CA GLN A 202 27.29 16.78 -7.28
C GLN A 202 27.27 18.21 -7.86
N GLN A 203 26.08 18.83 -7.95
CA GLN A 203 25.96 20.21 -8.43
C GLN A 203 26.64 21.20 -7.47
N ILE A 204 26.51 21.01 -6.16
CA ILE A 204 27.19 21.83 -5.16
C ILE A 204 28.71 21.69 -5.31
N GLN A 205 29.24 20.48 -5.44
CA GLN A 205 30.68 20.26 -5.64
C GLN A 205 31.17 20.91 -6.94
N PHE A 206 30.42 20.80 -8.03
CA PHE A 206 30.72 21.46 -9.29
C PHE A 206 30.80 22.98 -9.12
N LEU A 207 29.75 23.61 -8.56
CA LEU A 207 29.73 25.06 -8.31
C LEU A 207 30.83 25.51 -7.35
N GLN A 208 31.18 24.71 -6.34
CA GLN A 208 32.30 24.99 -5.45
C GLN A 208 33.64 25.00 -6.21
N SER A 209 33.82 24.07 -7.15
CA SER A 209 35.03 24.02 -8.00
C SER A 209 35.12 25.20 -8.97
N GLU A 210 33.99 25.63 -9.56
CA GLU A 210 33.93 26.83 -10.40
C GLU A 210 34.21 28.09 -9.58
N LEU A 211 33.64 28.20 -8.37
CA LEU A 211 33.88 29.32 -7.47
C LEU A 211 35.34 29.38 -7.06
N HIS A 212 35.98 28.24 -6.79
CA HIS A 212 37.41 28.19 -6.48
C HIS A 212 38.25 28.66 -7.68
N THR A 213 37.94 28.16 -8.89
CA THR A 213 38.63 28.55 -10.13
C THR A 213 38.46 30.05 -10.43
N ALA A 214 37.26 30.59 -10.25
CA ALA A 214 36.98 32.01 -10.41
C ALA A 214 37.74 32.85 -9.37
N LYS A 215 37.78 32.41 -8.11
CA LYS A 215 38.55 33.06 -7.05
C LYS A 215 40.05 33.08 -7.36
N ASP A 216 40.60 31.99 -7.87
CA ASP A 216 42.02 31.93 -8.27
C ASP A 216 42.30 32.82 -9.49
N THR A 217 41.38 32.90 -10.44
CA THR A 217 41.45 33.83 -11.58
C THR A 217 41.41 35.29 -11.10
N VAL A 218 40.56 35.62 -10.13
CA VAL A 218 40.52 36.98 -9.54
C VAL A 218 41.82 37.28 -8.79
N ASN A 219 42.34 36.34 -8.00
CA ASN A 219 43.60 36.50 -7.28
C ASN A 219 44.78 36.74 -8.23
N THR A 220 44.87 35.98 -9.32
CA THR A 220 45.91 36.18 -10.34
C THR A 220 45.78 37.54 -11.02
N LYS A 221 44.56 37.97 -11.41
CA LYS A 221 44.32 39.32 -11.95
C LYS A 221 44.66 40.43 -10.96
N GLN A 222 44.39 40.24 -9.67
CA GLN A 222 44.77 41.19 -8.63
C GLN A 222 46.29 41.28 -8.47
N GLN A 223 47.01 40.17 -8.54
CA GLN A 223 48.48 40.16 -8.53
C GLN A 223 49.07 40.85 -9.78
N GLU A 224 48.49 40.63 -10.97
CA GLU A 224 48.86 41.35 -12.20
C GLU A 224 48.63 42.85 -12.08
N LEU A 225 47.49 43.26 -11.48
CA LEU A 225 47.16 44.66 -11.26
C LEU A 225 48.15 45.33 -10.29
N ILE A 226 48.52 44.65 -9.20
CA ILE A 226 49.55 45.14 -8.27
C ILE A 226 50.89 45.35 -8.98
N ARG A 227 51.36 44.35 -9.76
CA ARG A 227 52.60 44.48 -10.55
C ARG A 227 52.54 45.65 -11.54
N SER A 228 51.42 45.80 -12.25
CA SER A 228 51.22 46.93 -13.16
C SER A 228 51.21 48.28 -12.45
N HIS A 229 50.64 48.37 -11.24
CA HIS A 229 50.71 49.59 -10.42
C HIS A 229 52.13 49.89 -9.95
N GLU A 230 52.90 48.88 -9.53
CA GLU A 230 54.31 49.02 -9.18
C GLU A 230 55.14 49.50 -10.37
N ASP A 231 54.93 48.93 -11.56
CA ASP A 231 55.61 49.35 -12.79
C ASP A 231 55.21 50.77 -13.21
N ASN A 232 53.93 51.14 -13.11
CA ASN A 232 53.47 52.51 -13.35
C ASN A 232 54.10 53.50 -12.36
N ALA A 233 54.25 53.13 -11.09
CA ALA A 233 54.92 53.95 -10.09
C ALA A 233 56.42 54.12 -10.43
N ARG A 234 57.08 53.04 -10.86
CA ARG A 234 58.48 53.09 -11.35
C ARG A 234 58.62 54.00 -12.57
N LEU A 235 57.82 53.80 -13.62
CA LEU A 235 57.81 54.64 -14.82
C LEU A 235 57.48 56.10 -14.50
N SER A 236 56.56 56.36 -13.57
CA SER A 236 56.25 57.72 -13.12
C SER A 236 57.44 58.38 -12.43
N SER A 237 58.19 57.62 -11.62
CA SER A 237 59.42 58.08 -10.98
C SER A 237 60.53 58.33 -12.01
N GLU A 238 60.74 57.43 -12.96
CA GLU A 238 61.69 57.61 -14.07
C GLU A 238 61.34 58.83 -14.92
N LEU A 239 60.06 59.04 -15.23
CA LEU A 239 59.59 60.19 -15.98
C LEU A 239 59.79 61.50 -15.20
N ALA A 240 59.53 61.50 -13.89
CA ALA A 240 59.83 62.64 -13.03
C ALA A 240 61.34 62.95 -13.00
N HIS A 241 62.18 61.92 -12.93
CA HIS A 241 63.63 62.05 -12.99
C HIS A 241 64.10 62.59 -14.34
N ALA A 242 63.62 62.03 -15.45
CA ALA A 242 63.92 62.50 -16.81
C ALA A 242 63.45 63.95 -17.04
N ARG A 243 62.29 64.34 -16.49
CA ARG A 243 61.83 65.75 -16.51
C ARG A 243 62.77 66.66 -15.73
N SER A 244 63.26 66.22 -14.57
CA SER A 244 64.24 66.97 -13.77
C SER A 244 65.56 67.14 -14.52
N GLU A 245 66.09 66.07 -15.13
CA GLU A 245 67.29 66.11 -15.98
C GLU A 245 67.09 67.01 -17.21
N LEU A 246 65.93 66.94 -17.87
CA LEU A 246 65.59 67.85 -18.96
C LEU A 246 65.57 69.30 -18.49
N HIS A 247 65.01 69.60 -17.31
CA HIS A 247 65.03 70.95 -16.73
C HIS A 247 66.46 71.41 -16.41
N ARG A 248 67.30 70.52 -15.89
CA ARG A 248 68.72 70.77 -15.64
C ARG A 248 69.44 71.11 -16.95
N GLN A 249 69.30 70.28 -17.98
CA GLN A 249 69.86 70.50 -19.31
C GLN A 249 69.32 71.78 -19.97
N GLN A 250 68.02 72.09 -19.83
CA GLN A 250 67.46 73.35 -20.31
C GLN A 250 68.08 74.56 -19.58
N GLY A 251 68.35 74.44 -18.28
CA GLY A 251 69.11 75.42 -17.51
C GLY A 251 70.53 75.62 -18.03
N GLU A 252 71.26 74.53 -18.29
CA GLU A 252 72.59 74.56 -18.91
C GLU A 252 72.56 75.19 -20.30
N VAL A 253 71.59 74.83 -21.15
CA VAL A 253 71.41 75.44 -22.47
C VAL A 253 71.11 76.94 -22.37
N ARG A 254 70.30 77.38 -21.39
CA ARG A 254 70.07 78.81 -21.14
C ARG A 254 71.35 79.52 -20.71
N SER A 255 72.12 78.90 -19.82
CA SER A 255 73.43 79.43 -19.39
C SER A 255 74.42 79.52 -20.55
N LEU A 256 74.53 78.46 -21.37
CA LEU A 256 75.36 78.44 -22.58
C LEU A 256 74.88 79.46 -23.62
N ARG A 257 73.56 79.65 -23.80
CA ARG A 257 73.02 80.70 -24.67
C ARG A 257 73.42 82.09 -24.18
N SER A 258 73.29 82.35 -22.88
CA SER A 258 73.75 83.61 -22.28
C SER A 258 75.26 83.80 -22.43
N ALA A 259 76.06 82.74 -22.23
CA ALA A 259 77.50 82.78 -22.47
C ALA A 259 77.84 83.04 -23.94
N LYS A 260 77.12 82.42 -24.88
CA LYS A 260 77.26 82.66 -26.32
C LYS A 260 76.87 84.09 -26.70
N GLU A 261 75.80 84.63 -26.13
CA GLU A 261 75.40 86.02 -26.33
C GLU A 261 76.47 86.99 -25.79
N ASN A 262 76.97 86.75 -24.58
CA ASN A 262 78.09 87.50 -24.01
C ASN A 262 79.35 87.42 -24.88
N LEU A 263 79.65 86.23 -25.44
CA LEU A 263 80.75 86.04 -26.38
C LEU A 263 80.51 86.82 -27.67
N ALA A 264 79.30 86.76 -28.25
CA ALA A 264 78.96 87.53 -29.44
C ALA A 264 79.08 89.04 -29.20
N VAL A 265 78.67 89.55 -28.04
CA VAL A 265 78.90 90.94 -27.63
C VAL A 265 80.40 91.24 -27.53
N ALA A 266 81.19 90.32 -26.95
CA ALA A 266 82.65 90.46 -26.88
C ALA A 266 83.33 90.39 -28.26
N GLU A 267 82.80 89.59 -29.19
CA GLU A 267 83.25 89.51 -30.59
C GLU A 267 82.96 90.80 -31.34
N VAL A 268 81.75 91.35 -31.22
CA VAL A 268 81.40 92.67 -31.79
C VAL A 268 82.29 93.76 -31.20
N LYS A 269 82.54 93.72 -29.88
CA LYS A 269 83.47 94.66 -29.23
C LYS A 269 84.90 94.50 -29.74
N ASN A 270 85.36 93.26 -29.96
CA ASN A 270 86.67 93.00 -30.58
C ASN A 270 86.73 93.47 -32.03
N GLN A 271 85.67 93.27 -32.82
CA GLN A 271 85.57 93.79 -34.18
C GLN A 271 85.62 95.32 -34.19
N GLN A 272 84.87 95.99 -33.32
CA GLN A 272 84.92 97.45 -33.15
C GLN A 272 86.32 97.92 -32.74
N LEU A 273 86.99 97.24 -31.81
CA LEU A 273 88.37 97.55 -31.43
C LEU A 273 89.34 97.32 -32.60
N SER A 274 89.13 96.27 -33.40
CA SER A 274 89.92 95.99 -34.60
C SER A 274 89.69 97.03 -35.70
N GLU A 275 88.45 97.51 -35.89
CA GLU A 275 88.11 98.61 -36.79
C GLU A 275 88.70 99.94 -36.29
N GLN A 276 88.65 100.20 -34.98
CA GLN A 276 89.32 101.36 -34.38
C GLN A 276 90.84 101.30 -34.57
N LEU A 277 91.45 100.12 -34.43
CA LEU A 277 92.87 99.90 -34.74
C LEU A 277 93.16 100.10 -36.24
N ALA A 278 92.30 99.61 -37.13
CA ALA A 278 92.44 99.82 -38.57
C ALA A 278 92.30 101.30 -38.95
N GLN A 279 91.35 102.03 -38.35
CA GLN A 279 91.20 103.47 -38.53
C GLN A 279 92.38 104.25 -37.94
N ALA A 280 92.90 103.86 -36.78
CA ALA A 280 94.10 104.45 -36.20
C ALA A 280 95.31 104.22 -37.10
N ASN A 281 95.48 103.01 -37.65
CA ASN A 281 96.54 102.70 -38.60
C ASN A 281 96.40 103.47 -39.91
N ALA A 282 95.18 103.66 -40.42
CA ALA A 282 94.92 104.49 -41.59
C ALA A 282 95.28 105.97 -41.32
N ARG A 283 94.91 106.50 -40.14
CA ARG A 283 95.32 107.85 -39.70
C ARG A 283 96.84 107.98 -39.59
N VAL A 284 97.53 106.96 -39.07
CA VAL A 284 99.01 106.94 -39.04
C VAL A 284 99.57 106.95 -40.45
N ALA A 285 99.02 106.17 -41.38
CA ALA A 285 99.46 106.14 -42.78
C ALA A 285 99.23 107.48 -43.51
N ASP A 286 98.11 108.17 -43.23
CA ASP A 286 97.84 109.49 -43.81
C ASP A 286 98.74 110.58 -43.20
N LEU A 287 99.01 110.55 -41.89
CA LEU A 287 100.01 111.40 -41.25
C LEU A 287 101.43 111.14 -41.80
N ASP A 288 101.76 109.89 -42.14
CA ASP A 288 103.03 109.55 -42.78
C ASP A 288 103.12 110.12 -44.20
N LYS A 289 102.04 110.08 -44.98
CA LYS A 289 101.98 110.76 -46.30
C LYS A 289 102.13 112.26 -46.17
N GLU A 290 101.50 112.87 -45.16
CA GLU A 290 101.61 114.31 -44.89
C GLU A 290 103.05 114.69 -44.47
N ASN A 291 103.69 113.87 -43.64
CA ASN A 291 105.11 114.03 -43.29
C ASN A 291 106.02 113.88 -44.51
N GLN A 292 105.79 112.90 -45.38
CA GLN A 292 106.55 112.74 -46.62
C GLN A 292 106.37 113.94 -47.56
N ALA A 293 105.16 114.49 -47.67
CA ALA A 293 104.88 115.69 -48.45
C ALA A 293 105.61 116.93 -47.87
N ASN A 294 105.64 117.09 -46.54
CA ASN A 294 106.38 118.16 -45.88
C ASN A 294 107.89 118.03 -46.04
N VAL A 295 108.44 116.81 -45.99
CA VAL A 295 109.86 116.55 -46.29
C VAL A 295 110.20 116.87 -47.76
N GLY A 296 109.28 116.60 -48.69
CA GLY A 296 109.40 116.99 -50.09
C GLY A 296 109.50 118.50 -50.28
N LYS A 297 108.57 119.26 -49.67
CA LYS A 297 108.57 120.74 -49.69
C LYS A 297 109.84 121.32 -49.06
N LEU A 298 110.38 120.71 -48.01
CA LEU A 298 111.62 121.16 -47.37
C LEU A 298 112.86 120.95 -48.27
N ARG A 299 112.87 119.87 -49.08
CA ARG A 299 113.97 119.64 -50.04
C ARG A 299 113.94 120.64 -51.20
N GLU A 300 112.76 121.01 -51.69
CA GLU A 300 112.61 122.00 -52.76
C GLU A 300 113.06 123.41 -52.32
N THR A 301 112.76 123.80 -51.07
CA THR A 301 113.22 125.09 -50.52
C THR A 301 114.73 125.12 -50.28
N MET A 302 115.35 124.02 -49.88
CA MET A 302 116.81 123.95 -49.79
C MET A 302 117.49 124.02 -51.18
N ALA A 303 116.93 123.36 -52.19
CA ALA A 303 117.48 123.38 -53.55
C ALA A 303 117.40 124.77 -54.20
N THR A 304 116.33 125.53 -53.92
CA THR A 304 116.18 126.92 -54.37
C THR A 304 117.12 127.88 -53.63
N GLY A 305 117.38 127.64 -52.34
CA GLY A 305 118.38 128.38 -51.56
C GLY A 305 119.81 128.25 -52.10
N GLN A 306 120.25 127.02 -52.41
CA GLN A 306 121.60 126.77 -52.95
C GLN A 306 121.81 127.41 -54.34
N ARG A 307 120.75 127.47 -55.16
CA ARG A 307 120.80 128.07 -56.49
C ARG A 307 120.99 129.59 -56.43
N LEU A 308 120.27 130.26 -55.52
CA LEU A 308 120.40 131.72 -55.30
C LEU A 308 121.76 132.12 -54.70
N GLU A 309 122.37 131.28 -53.86
CA GLU A 309 123.73 131.52 -53.36
C GLU A 309 124.79 131.45 -54.47
N SER A 310 124.65 130.52 -55.42
CA SER A 310 125.59 130.37 -56.54
C SER A 310 125.55 131.56 -57.52
N GLU A 311 124.37 132.16 -57.73
CA GLU A 311 124.19 133.34 -58.58
C GLU A 311 124.76 134.62 -57.93
N LEU A 312 124.67 134.73 -56.60
CA LEU A 312 125.21 135.88 -55.84
C LEU A 312 126.75 135.89 -55.80
N MET A 313 127.39 134.72 -55.74
CA MET A 313 128.85 134.57 -55.87
C MET A 313 129.36 134.98 -57.26
N ALA A 314 128.63 134.64 -58.32
CA ALA A 314 128.99 135.00 -59.70
C ALA A 314 128.89 136.52 -59.96
N ALA A 315 127.86 137.18 -59.40
CA ALA A 315 127.69 138.63 -59.54
C ALA A 315 128.78 139.45 -58.80
N LYS A 316 129.27 138.97 -57.65
CA LYS A 316 130.33 139.63 -56.88
C LYS A 316 131.72 139.58 -57.55
N ALA A 317 132.00 138.57 -58.39
CA ALA A 317 133.27 138.45 -59.10
C ALA A 317 133.39 139.42 -60.31
N VAL A 318 132.27 139.78 -60.94
CA VAL A 318 132.24 140.66 -62.12
C VAL A 318 132.47 142.13 -61.73
N VAL A 319 131.96 142.59 -60.59
CA VAL A 319 132.12 143.98 -60.12
C VAL A 319 133.59 144.31 -59.78
N VAL A 320 134.33 143.37 -59.17
CA VAL A 320 135.75 143.56 -58.83
C VAL A 320 136.66 143.62 -60.07
N SER A 321 136.21 143.08 -61.20
CA SER A 321 136.95 143.10 -62.47
C SER A 321 136.82 144.42 -63.25
N HIS A 322 135.77 145.21 -63.01
CA HIS A 322 135.56 146.50 -63.66
C HIS A 322 136.25 147.68 -62.92
N GLU A 323 136.53 147.54 -61.61
CA GLU A 323 137.21 148.57 -60.82
C GLU A 323 138.70 148.75 -61.19
N LYS A 324 139.38 147.71 -61.71
CA LYS A 324 140.82 147.73 -62.03
C LYS A 324 141.20 148.24 -63.42
N ILE A 325 140.23 148.47 -64.31
CA ILE A 325 140.49 148.89 -65.71
C ILE A 325 140.33 150.41 -65.88
N PHE A 326 139.63 151.10 -64.97
CA PHE A 326 139.40 152.55 -65.08
C PHE A 326 140.53 153.44 -64.52
N GLU A 327 141.54 152.89 -63.85
CA GLU A 327 142.66 153.67 -63.28
C GLU A 327 143.81 154.00 -64.28
N LYS A 328 143.81 153.50 -65.53
CA LYS A 328 145.00 153.59 -66.41
C LYS A 328 144.91 154.36 -67.73
N LEU A 329 143.76 154.88 -68.17
CA LEU A 329 143.70 155.62 -69.45
C LEU A 329 142.65 156.73 -69.41
N THR A 330 143.00 157.90 -68.88
CA THR A 330 143.06 159.16 -69.67
C THR A 330 143.31 160.37 -68.78
N ALA A 331 144.59 160.74 -68.68
CA ALA A 331 145.04 162.09 -68.45
C ALA A 331 145.17 162.80 -69.82
N LEU A 332 144.19 163.63 -70.20
CA LEU A 332 144.33 164.86 -71.00
C LEU A 332 142.94 165.46 -71.28
N GLN A 333 142.81 166.73 -70.88
CA GLN A 333 141.70 167.69 -71.08
C GLN A 333 140.49 167.62 -70.13
N ALA A 334 140.45 168.62 -69.24
CA ALA A 334 139.35 169.04 -68.36
C ALA A 334 138.46 170.10 -69.06
N PRO A 335 137.45 170.77 -68.43
CA PRO A 335 136.71 170.60 -67.15
C PRO A 335 135.15 170.77 -67.38
N PRO A 336 134.26 171.27 -66.48
CA PRO A 336 134.11 171.23 -65.01
C PRO A 336 132.70 170.75 -64.50
N ALA A 337 132.55 170.70 -63.16
CA ALA A 337 131.39 171.15 -62.33
C ALA A 337 130.33 170.15 -61.77
N LYS A 338 130.18 170.23 -60.43
CA LYS A 338 128.93 170.30 -59.58
C LYS A 338 127.96 169.09 -59.67
N SER A 339 127.22 168.59 -58.66
CA SER A 339 126.75 169.03 -57.34
C SER A 339 125.85 167.86 -56.80
N VAL A 340 125.94 167.44 -55.53
CA VAL A 340 124.97 167.76 -54.44
C VAL A 340 123.76 166.81 -54.30
N ASN A 341 123.53 166.37 -53.04
CA ASN A 341 122.24 166.06 -52.37
C ASN A 341 121.47 164.76 -52.70
N THR A 342 120.63 164.15 -51.84
CA THR A 342 120.31 164.22 -50.39
C THR A 342 119.20 163.19 -50.10
N LYS A 343 119.19 162.67 -48.86
CA LYS A 343 118.04 162.52 -47.93
C LYS A 343 116.81 161.66 -48.27
N LYS A 344 116.37 161.02 -47.15
CA LYS A 344 115.03 161.01 -46.52
C LYS A 344 114.13 159.79 -46.84
N ASN A 345 113.81 159.01 -45.79
CA ASN A 345 112.53 158.97 -45.03
C ASN A 345 111.53 157.99 -45.69
N VAL A 346 110.58 157.33 -45.04
CA VAL A 346 110.16 157.11 -43.65
C VAL A 346 109.10 155.98 -43.72
N ASP A 347 108.90 155.29 -42.60
CA ASP A 347 107.73 154.52 -42.12
C ASP A 347 106.62 154.07 -43.10
N SER A 348 106.20 152.81 -42.98
CA SER A 348 104.96 152.45 -42.25
C SER A 348 104.46 151.05 -42.57
N GLN A 349 103.74 150.53 -41.58
CA GLN A 349 103.00 149.28 -41.45
C GLN A 349 102.00 148.98 -42.59
N ASN A 350 101.69 147.71 -42.84
CA ASN A 350 100.34 147.16 -42.61
C ASN A 350 100.19 145.65 -42.89
N SER A 351 99.27 145.09 -42.11
CA SER A 351 98.58 143.79 -42.16
C SER A 351 97.81 143.54 -43.48
N LEU A 352 97.55 142.27 -43.86
CA LEU A 352 96.19 141.67 -44.04
C LEU A 352 96.22 140.29 -44.76
N PHE A 353 95.53 139.32 -44.15
CA PHE A 353 94.48 138.41 -44.67
C PHE A 353 94.57 137.58 -45.99
N ASN A 354 94.19 136.29 -45.85
CA ASN A 354 93.30 135.43 -46.68
C ASN A 354 93.88 134.01 -46.85
N SER A 355 93.18 132.88 -47.01
CA SER A 355 91.82 132.36 -46.79
C SER A 355 91.85 130.89 -47.28
N GLU A 356 90.91 130.06 -46.78
CA GLU A 356 90.33 128.83 -47.37
C GLU A 356 90.57 127.48 -46.63
N GLU A 357 89.42 126.97 -46.15
CA GLU A 357 88.97 125.64 -45.68
C GLU A 357 89.64 124.90 -44.50
#